data_AF-A0A9D4QL47-F1
#
_entry.id   AF-A0A9D4QL47-F1
#
_cell.length_a   1.000
_cell.length_b   1.000
_cell.length_c   1.000
_cell.angle_alpha   90.00
_cell.angle_beta   90.00
_cell.angle_gamma   90.00
#
_symmetry.space_group_name_H-M   'P 1'
#
loop_
_entity.id
_entity.type
_entity.pdbx_description
1 polymer ?
#
loop_
_entity_poly.entity_id
_entity_poly.type
_entity_poly.pdbx_seq_one_letter_code
_entity_poly.pdbx_strand_id
1 'polypeptide(L)'
;MSLHKHYHYSQKALRELQLLADVMDEDMVKSVNMSGTRWMPHLSRCLDVLLSKYTIFVAHFENTLESRTGSVEVQGRAHLILKHMKDYVLIFYMHFLKDVLCILSDLSLIFRRTVVICLQHQRHLKLHA
;
A
#
# COMPACT_ATOMS: atom_id res chain seq x y z
N MET A 1 -5.75 6.70 11.24
CA MET A 1 -4.59 5.84 11.59
C MET A 1 -4.37 4.88 10.42
N SER A 2 -3.15 4.78 9.86
CA SER A 2 -2.90 3.97 8.65
C SER A 2 -2.74 2.47 8.96
N LEU A 3 -3.14 1.60 8.03
CA LEU A 3 -3.01 0.13 8.12
C LEU A 3 -1.58 -0.31 8.52
N HIS A 4 -0.57 0.37 7.98
CA HIS A 4 0.82 0.18 8.36
C HIS A 4 1.06 0.29 9.87
N LYS A 5 0.50 1.32 10.54
CA LYS A 5 0.68 1.49 11.99
C LYS A 5 0.05 0.35 12.78
N HIS A 6 -1.03 -0.27 12.28
CA HIS A 6 -1.68 -1.39 12.95
C HIS A 6 -0.74 -2.61 13.06
N TYR A 7 -0.06 -2.96 11.97
CA TYR A 7 0.85 -4.11 11.93
C TYR A 7 2.28 -3.79 12.37
N HIS A 8 2.74 -2.56 12.16
CA HIS A 8 4.11 -2.15 12.53
C HIS A 8 4.33 -2.15 14.05
N TYR A 9 3.33 -1.75 14.84
CA TYR A 9 3.45 -1.68 16.30
C TYR A 9 2.95 -2.94 17.03
N SER A 10 2.37 -3.91 16.30
CA SER A 10 1.83 -5.15 16.89
C SER A 10 2.39 -6.38 16.18
N GLN A 11 3.45 -6.95 16.74
CA GLN A 11 4.03 -8.19 16.23
C GLN A 11 3.06 -9.38 16.36
N LYS A 12 2.15 -9.34 17.33
CA LYS A 12 1.08 -10.33 17.50
C LYS A 12 0.11 -10.29 16.32
N ALA A 13 -0.43 -9.11 15.98
CA ALA A 13 -1.35 -8.96 14.86
C ALA A 13 -0.69 -9.36 13.52
N LEU A 14 0.61 -9.07 13.38
CA LEU A 14 1.37 -9.50 12.20
C LEU A 14 1.49 -11.03 12.10
N ARG A 15 1.74 -11.74 13.22
CA ARG A 15 1.77 -13.21 13.25
C ARG A 15 0.40 -13.81 12.93
N GLU A 16 -0.67 -13.27 13.51
CA GLU A 16 -2.04 -13.73 13.24
C GLU A 16 -2.42 -13.55 11.77
N LEU A 17 -1.99 -12.45 11.14
CA LEU A 17 -2.18 -12.24 9.71
C LEU A 17 -1.37 -13.24 8.87
N GLN A 18 -0.13 -13.54 9.25
CA GLN A 18 0.69 -14.55 8.56
C GLN A 18 0.09 -15.95 8.67
N LEU A 19 -0.40 -16.34 9.85
CA LEU A 19 -1.06 -17.64 10.04
C LEU A 19 -2.30 -17.78 9.15
N LEU A 20 -3.07 -16.71 8.98
CA LEU A 20 -4.22 -16.72 8.05
C LEU A 20 -3.78 -16.79 6.59
N ALA A 21 -2.68 -16.11 6.24
CA ALA A 21 -2.10 -16.17 4.91
C ALA A 21 -1.62 -17.60 4.58
N ASP A 22 -0.96 -18.27 5.54
CA ASP A 22 -0.53 -19.67 5.41
C ASP A 22 -1.74 -20.62 5.25
N VAL A 23 -2.83 -20.41 6.00
CA VAL A 23 -4.08 -21.18 5.87
C VAL A 23 -4.73 -20.98 4.49
N MET A 24 -4.55 -19.81 3.90
CA MET A 24 -5.07 -19.46 2.58
C MET A 24 -4.10 -19.79 1.43
N ASP A 25 -2.95 -20.42 1.73
CA ASP A 25 -1.88 -20.75 0.78
C ASP A 25 -1.36 -19.53 0.00
N GLU A 26 -1.25 -18.39 0.69
CA GLU A 26 -0.87 -17.12 0.10
C GLU A 26 0.31 -16.46 0.83
N ASP A 27 1.33 -16.00 0.09
CA ASP A 27 2.44 -15.24 0.66
C ASP A 27 2.01 -13.84 1.12
N MET A 28 2.48 -13.42 2.29
CA MET A 28 2.19 -12.11 2.86
C MET A 28 3.39 -11.16 2.84
N VAL A 29 3.22 -10.00 2.21
CA VAL A 29 4.20 -8.91 2.21
C VAL A 29 3.86 -7.88 3.28
N LYS A 30 4.85 -7.45 4.07
CA LYS A 30 4.66 -6.38 5.06
C LYS A 30 4.19 -5.08 4.38
N SER A 31 3.17 -4.46 4.96
CA SER A 31 2.72 -3.11 4.56
C SER A 31 3.87 -2.11 4.67
N VAL A 32 3.94 -1.13 3.77
CA VAL A 32 4.98 -0.09 3.75
C VAL A 32 4.42 1.24 4.27
N ASN A 33 5.25 2.05 4.93
CA ASN A 33 4.86 3.39 5.32
C ASN A 33 4.70 4.28 4.08
N MET A 34 3.54 4.92 3.92
CA MET A 34 3.24 5.80 2.79
C MET A 34 3.69 7.25 3.00
N SER A 35 4.13 7.61 4.22
CA SER A 35 4.58 8.95 4.54
C SER A 35 6.02 9.19 4.06
N GLY A 36 6.26 10.31 3.36
CA GLY A 36 7.61 10.75 2.96
C GLY A 36 7.67 11.34 1.54
N THR A 37 8.88 11.65 1.07
CA THR A 37 9.13 12.22 -0.27
C THR A 37 8.89 11.24 -1.42
N ARG A 38 8.91 9.92 -1.14
CA ARG A 38 8.61 8.84 -2.10
C ARG A 38 7.19 8.30 -1.95
N TRP A 39 6.23 9.16 -1.59
CA TRP A 39 4.85 8.75 -1.33
C TRP A 39 4.20 8.00 -2.50
N MET A 40 4.49 8.38 -3.76
CA MET A 40 3.86 7.77 -4.94
C MET A 40 4.24 6.28 -5.12
N PRO A 41 5.54 5.90 -5.16
CA PRO A 41 5.93 4.48 -5.17
C PRO A 41 5.43 3.69 -3.96
N HIS A 42 5.41 4.31 -2.76
CA HIS A 42 4.93 3.65 -1.55
C HIS A 42 3.42 3.41 -1.58
N LEU A 43 2.64 4.38 -2.08
CA LEU A 43 1.20 4.27 -2.23
C LEU A 43 0.85 3.19 -3.27
N SER A 44 1.53 3.18 -4.42
CA SER A 44 1.34 2.16 -5.45
C SER A 44 1.57 0.74 -4.89
N ARG A 45 2.69 0.53 -4.17
CA ARG A 45 2.98 -0.76 -3.53
C ARG A 45 1.96 -1.14 -2.46
N CYS A 46 1.50 -0.19 -1.66
CA CYS A 46 0.48 -0.45 -0.64
C CYS A 46 -0.86 -0.85 -1.26
N LEU A 47 -1.28 -0.16 -2.32
CA LEU A 47 -2.50 -0.52 -3.06
C LEU A 47 -2.37 -1.91 -3.69
N ASP A 48 -1.21 -2.24 -4.24
CA ASP A 48 -0.96 -3.55 -4.85
C ASP A 48 -1.05 -4.69 -3.83
N VAL A 49 -0.40 -4.55 -2.66
CA VAL A 49 -0.50 -5.54 -1.57
C VAL A 49 -1.93 -5.62 -1.03
N LEU A 50 -2.59 -4.47 -0.85
CA LEU A 50 -3.93 -4.43 -0.27
C LEU A 50 -4.98 -5.09 -1.17
N LEU A 51 -4.93 -4.79 -2.47
CA LEU A 51 -5.90 -5.32 -3.44
C LEU A 51 -5.62 -6.78 -3.79
N SER A 52 -4.35 -7.20 -3.86
CA SER A 52 -3.99 -8.61 -4.11
C SER A 52 -4.32 -9.52 -2.94
N LYS A 53 -4.16 -9.05 -1.70
CA LYS A 53 -4.36 -9.82 -0.47
C LYS A 53 -5.63 -9.42 0.29
N TYR A 54 -6.61 -8.87 -0.42
CA TYR A 54 -7.82 -8.29 0.16
C TYR A 54 -8.59 -9.28 1.06
N THR A 55 -8.76 -10.51 0.59
CA THR A 55 -9.48 -11.59 1.28
C THR A 55 -8.85 -11.92 2.63
N ILE A 56 -7.52 -11.99 2.71
CA ILE A 56 -6.76 -12.25 3.93
C ILE A 56 -6.96 -11.12 4.94
N PHE A 57 -6.89 -9.85 4.50
CA PHE A 57 -7.12 -8.71 5.40
C PHE A 57 -8.55 -8.71 5.96
N VAL A 58 -9.55 -8.96 5.12
CA VAL A 58 -10.95 -9.04 5.56
C VAL A 58 -11.14 -10.16 6.58
N ALA A 59 -10.65 -11.37 6.26
CA ALA A 59 -10.75 -12.53 7.15
C ALA A 59 -10.04 -12.29 8.50
N HIS A 60 -8.89 -11.61 8.49
CA HIS A 60 -8.17 -11.27 9.71
C HIS A 60 -8.95 -10.29 10.60
N PHE A 61 -9.52 -9.23 10.02
CA PHE A 61 -10.30 -8.27 10.79
C PHE A 61 -11.63 -8.84 11.26
N GLU A 62 -12.28 -9.71 10.49
CA GLU A 62 -13.48 -10.45 10.92
C GLU A 62 -13.16 -11.36 12.10
N ASN A 63 -12.12 -12.19 11.99
CA ASN A 63 -11.67 -13.05 13.09
C ASN A 63 -11.30 -12.23 14.34
N THR A 64 -10.66 -11.07 14.19
CA THR A 64 -10.30 -10.19 15.31
C THR A 64 -11.54 -9.65 16.04
N LEU A 65 -12.61 -9.33 15.31
CA LEU A 65 -13.86 -8.84 15.89
C LEU A 65 -14.67 -9.96 16.54
N GLU A 66 -14.75 -11.14 15.90
CA GLU A 66 -15.51 -12.28 16.40
C GLU A 66 -14.87 -12.87 17.67
N SER A 67 -13.56 -13.08 17.65
CA SER A 67 -12.80 -13.59 18.80
C SER A 67 -12.67 -12.58 19.95
N ARG A 68 -13.07 -11.32 19.73
CA ARG A 68 -12.82 -10.19 20.65
C ARG A 68 -11.36 -10.12 21.11
N THR A 69 -10.42 -10.45 20.22
CA THR A 69 -9.00 -10.50 20.57
C THR A 69 -8.41 -9.08 20.63
N GLY A 70 -8.00 -8.65 21.82
CA GLY A 70 -7.28 -7.38 22.04
C GLY A 70 -8.05 -6.33 22.82
N SER A 71 -7.43 -5.17 23.02
CA SER A 71 -8.03 -4.01 23.71
C SER A 71 -9.23 -3.47 22.93
N VAL A 72 -10.16 -2.80 23.64
CA VAL A 72 -11.30 -2.07 23.06
C VAL A 72 -10.86 -1.15 21.92
N GLU A 73 -9.70 -0.52 22.05
CA GLU A 73 -9.13 0.31 20.99
C GLU A 73 -8.77 -0.47 19.73
N VAL A 74 -8.22 -1.68 19.87
CA VAL A 74 -7.82 -2.54 18.75
C VAL A 74 -9.07 -3.02 18.02
N GLN A 75 -10.11 -3.41 18.76
CA GLN A 75 -11.40 -3.80 18.20
C GLN A 75 -12.08 -2.64 17.47
N GLY A 76 -12.10 -1.44 18.06
CA GLY A 76 -12.64 -0.25 17.40
C GLY A 76 -11.91 0.08 16.10
N ARG A 77 -10.57 -0.07 16.07
CA ARG A 77 -9.76 0.11 14.87
C ARG A 77 -10.06 -0.96 13.82
N ALA A 78 -10.12 -2.23 14.21
CA ALA A 78 -10.46 -3.34 13.32
C ALA A 78 -11.83 -3.14 12.68
N HIS A 79 -12.84 -2.73 13.47
CA HIS A 79 -14.18 -2.44 12.98
C HIS A 79 -14.20 -1.32 11.94
N LEU A 80 -13.50 -0.21 12.21
CA LEU A 80 -13.42 0.92 11.28
C LEU A 80 -12.73 0.52 9.96
N ILE A 81 -11.63 -0.23 10.04
CA ILE A 81 -10.91 -0.70 8.84
C ILE A 81 -11.78 -1.67 8.05
N LEU A 82 -12.44 -2.63 8.71
CA LEU A 82 -13.33 -3.58 8.05
C LEU A 82 -14.51 -2.88 7.36
N LYS A 83 -15.09 -1.86 7.99
CA LYS A 83 -16.14 -1.02 7.39
C LYS A 83 -15.66 -0.39 6.07
N HIS A 84 -14.43 0.13 6.04
CA HIS A 84 -13.85 0.69 4.83
C HIS A 84 -13.52 -0.38 3.79
N MET A 85 -13.04 -1.57 4.19
CA MET A 85 -12.78 -2.66 3.26
C MET A 85 -14.06 -3.18 2.59
N LYS A 86 -15.20 -3.16 3.29
CA LYS A 86 -16.51 -3.58 2.76
C LYS A 86 -17.23 -2.50 1.94
N ASP A 87 -16.71 -1.28 1.91
CA ASP A 87 -17.27 -0.21 1.08
C ASP A 87 -16.80 -0.36 -0.37
N TYR A 88 -17.71 -0.78 -1.24
CA TYR A 88 -17.43 -1.00 -2.66
C TYR A 88 -16.92 0.27 -3.35
N VAL A 89 -17.44 1.45 -3.00
CA VAL A 89 -17.02 2.72 -3.63
C VAL A 89 -15.55 2.97 -3.36
N LEU A 90 -15.11 2.70 -2.13
CA LEU A 90 -13.72 2.88 -1.73
C LEU A 90 -12.80 1.89 -2.45
N ILE A 91 -13.21 0.63 -2.61
CA ILE A 91 -12.43 -0.37 -3.35
C ILE A 91 -12.30 0.00 -4.82
N PHE A 92 -13.40 0.42 -5.47
CA PHE A 92 -13.35 0.93 -6.84
C PHE A 92 -12.41 2.13 -6.98
N TYR A 93 -12.46 3.06 -6.02
CA TYR A 93 -11.55 4.20 -5.99
C TYR A 93 -10.09 3.78 -5.81
N MET A 94 -9.80 2.75 -5.00
CA MET A 94 -8.45 2.21 -4.85
C MET A 94 -7.92 1.58 -6.14
N HIS A 95 -8.76 0.84 -6.88
CA HIS A 95 -8.40 0.31 -8.20
C HIS A 95 -8.12 1.45 -9.20
N PHE A 96 -9.03 2.41 -9.29
CA PHE A 96 -8.84 3.60 -10.13
C PHE A 96 -7.54 4.35 -9.79
N LEU A 97 -7.27 4.54 -8.50
CA LEU A 97 -6.06 5.22 -8.04
C LEU A 97 -4.80 4.44 -8.40
N LYS A 98 -4.83 3.11 -8.35
CA LYS A 98 -3.71 2.25 -8.79
C LYS A 98 -3.41 2.46 -10.27
N ASP A 99 -4.44 2.54 -11.11
CA ASP A 99 -4.28 2.76 -12.55
C ASP A 99 -3.68 4.14 -12.85
N VAL A 100 -4.18 5.19 -12.18
CA VAL A 100 -3.63 6.56 -12.28
C VAL A 100 -2.16 6.59 -11.85
N LEU A 101 -1.80 5.94 -10.75
CA LEU A 101 -0.42 5.89 -10.27
C LEU A 101 0.52 5.13 -11.21
N CYS A 102 0.01 4.13 -11.94
CA CYS A 102 0.77 3.43 -12.96
C CYS A 102 1.15 4.39 -14.10
N ILE A 103 0.16 5.11 -14.64
CA ILE A 103 0.38 6.12 -15.70
C ILE A 103 1.35 7.21 -15.24
N LEU A 104 1.16 7.74 -14.01
CA LEU A 104 2.06 8.76 -13.46
C LEU A 104 3.49 8.25 -13.28
N SER A 105 3.67 6.97 -12.95
CA SER A 105 4.99 6.36 -12.82
C SER A 105 5.72 6.29 -14.17
N ASP A 106 5.00 5.93 -15.23
CA ASP A 106 5.53 5.90 -16.59
C ASP A 106 5.87 7.29 -17.10
N LEU A 107 4.97 8.25 -16.90
CA LEU A 107 5.24 9.66 -17.22
C LEU A 107 6.47 10.18 -16.48
N SER A 108 6.61 9.86 -15.19
CA SER A 108 7.78 10.25 -14.39
C SER A 108 9.09 9.66 -14.94
N LEU A 109 9.07 8.43 -15.48
CA LEU A 109 10.22 7.84 -16.16
C LEU A 109 10.58 8.59 -17.44
N ILE A 110 9.58 8.95 -18.24
CA ILE A 110 9.77 9.72 -19.48
C ILE A 110 10.36 11.10 -19.17
N PHE A 111 9.78 11.84 -18.24
CA PHE A 111 10.29 13.16 -17.84
C PHE A 111 11.73 13.09 -17.33
N ARG A 112 12.07 12.09 -16.50
CA ARG A 112 13.45 11.90 -16.04
C ARG A 112 14.42 11.67 -17.20
N ARG A 113 14.04 10.85 -18.19
CA ARG A 113 14.86 10.62 -19.39
C ARG A 113 15.04 11.91 -20.21
N THR A 114 13.96 12.64 -20.46
CA THR A 114 14.01 13.91 -21.22
C THR A 114 14.91 14.95 -20.56
N VAL A 115 14.81 15.11 -19.23
CA VAL A 115 15.67 16.03 -18.49
C VAL A 115 17.15 15.65 -18.62
N VAL A 116 17.48 14.36 -18.52
CA VAL A 116 18.87 13.88 -18.70
C VAL A 116 19.39 14.21 -20.10
N ILE A 117 18.59 13.97 -21.14
CA ILE A 117 18.97 14.27 -22.53
C ILE A 117 19.22 15.77 -22.72
N CYS A 118 18.33 16.64 -22.22
CA CYS A 118 18.49 18.09 -22.31
C CYS A 118 19.76 18.57 -21.58
N LEU A 119 20.06 18.03 -20.40
CA LEU A 119 21.26 18.37 -19.65
C LEU A 119 22.55 17.92 -20.36
N GLN A 120 22.53 16.75 -21.02
CA GLN A 120 23.65 16.27 -21.83
C GLN A 120 23.88 17.18 -23.04
N HIS A 121 22.82 17.55 -23.76
CA HIS A 121 22.90 18.46 -24.90
C HIS A 121 23.48 19.83 -24.51
N GLN A 122 23.03 20.40 -23.38
CA GLN A 122 23.57 21.65 -22.84
C GLN A 122 25.05 21.56 -22.45
N ARG A 123 25.52 20.41 -21.94
CA ARG A 123 26.95 20.19 -21.69
C ARG A 123 27.77 20.12 -22.98
N HIS A 124 27.28 19.44 -24.01
CA HIS A 124 27.97 19.39 -25.31
C HIS A 124 28.11 20.77 -25.94
N LEU A 125 27.06 21.60 -25.91
CA LEU A 125 27.12 22.97 -26.42
C LEU A 125 28.14 23.84 -25.67
N LYS A 126 28.30 23.66 -24.36
CA LYS A 126 29.30 24.39 -23.54
C LYS A 126 30.74 23.92 -23.71
N LEU A 127 30.97 22.73 -24.25
CA LEU A 127 32.32 22.21 -24.53
C LEU A 127 32.84 22.61 -25.91
N HIS A 128 31.95 23.07 -26.79
CA HIS A 128 32.24 23.50 -28.16
C HIS A 128 32.05 25.02 -28.38
N ALA A 129 31.87 25.79 -27.32
CA ALA A 129 31.83 27.26 -27.29
C ALA A 129 32.98 27.79 -26.44
#